data_AF-A0A7V0Y3H9-F1
#
_entry.id   AF-A0A7V0Y3H9-F1
#
_cell.length_a   1.000
_cell.length_b   1.000
_cell.length_c   1.000
_cell.angle_alpha   90.00
_cell.angle_beta   90.00
_cell.angle_gamma   90.00
#
_symmetry.space_group_name_H-M   'P 1'
#
loop_
_entity.id
_entity.type
_entity.pdbx_description
1 polymer ?
#
loop_
_entity_poly.entity_id
_entity_poly.type
_entity_poly.pdbx_seq_one_letter_code
_entity_poly.pdbx_strand_id
1 'polypeptide(L)'
;MMMPLAAITPVHADARVHPDAEHRRSFFTVRWLLIILASYLTVFAEDPAGAGGFHFVLASAALFTLSNLAFMVVPARYFPLKSCQLAIAITDVVFVWLTLYWIRVPEHYLHVAFMLVFLLAVIWRDIRVVLFSLFAVSVLYGAFRSFGLALFAFDPDIERFLTLSLFFIVAVFYLFLSDRLKQDALLTSIVSEERRRAEVMLEITRSISSSLQTHEILYLIVTRLCELFEARQCSIVRLDPKTRTAFVMIKAWEP
;
A
#
# COMPACT_ATOMS: atom_id res chain seq x y z
N MET A 1 -2.38 -9.52 -56.25
CA MET A 1 -1.38 -9.76 -55.20
C MET A 1 -2.04 -9.40 -53.87
N MET A 2 -2.72 -10.38 -53.26
CA MET A 2 -3.52 -10.23 -52.05
C MET A 2 -2.61 -10.41 -50.83
N MET A 3 -2.54 -9.40 -49.96
CA MET A 3 -1.89 -9.52 -48.65
C MET A 3 -2.82 -10.31 -47.71
N PRO A 4 -2.30 -11.27 -46.93
CA PRO A 4 -3.09 -11.99 -45.95
C PRO A 4 -3.35 -11.10 -44.73
N LEU A 5 -4.62 -10.98 -44.36
CA LEU A 5 -5.07 -10.40 -43.09
C LEU A 5 -4.42 -11.18 -41.94
N ALA A 6 -3.54 -10.53 -41.19
CA ALA A 6 -3.04 -11.06 -39.93
C ALA A 6 -4.22 -11.16 -38.95
N ALA A 7 -4.55 -12.39 -38.56
CA ALA A 7 -5.54 -12.69 -37.55
C ALA A 7 -5.11 -12.09 -36.21
N ILE A 8 -5.77 -11.01 -35.81
CA ILE A 8 -5.63 -10.42 -34.47
C ILE A 8 -6.28 -11.41 -33.51
N THR A 9 -5.47 -12.20 -32.83
CA THR A 9 -5.94 -13.06 -31.73
C THR A 9 -6.52 -12.17 -30.64
N PRO A 10 -7.76 -12.42 -30.17
CA PRO A 10 -8.34 -11.66 -29.08
C PRO A 10 -7.46 -11.83 -27.83
N VAL A 11 -6.90 -10.72 -27.36
CA VAL A 11 -6.25 -10.66 -26.05
C VAL A 11 -7.33 -11.04 -25.04
N HIS A 12 -7.17 -12.19 -24.39
CA HIS A 12 -8.04 -12.65 -23.30
C HIS A 12 -8.00 -11.63 -22.15
N ALA A 13 -8.90 -10.67 -22.21
CA ALA A 13 -9.21 -9.72 -21.17
C ALA A 13 -10.08 -10.41 -20.11
N ASP A 14 -9.52 -11.35 -19.34
CA ASP A 14 -10.25 -11.94 -18.21
C ASP A 14 -9.38 -12.26 -17.00
N ALA A 15 -8.29 -11.51 -16.83
CA ALA A 15 -7.68 -11.37 -15.52
C ALA A 15 -8.27 -10.11 -14.87
N ARG A 16 -9.49 -10.22 -14.33
CA ARG A 16 -9.95 -9.30 -13.28
C ARG A 16 -9.12 -9.58 -12.04
N VAL A 17 -7.86 -9.16 -12.08
CA VAL A 17 -6.98 -9.13 -10.92
C VAL A 17 -7.67 -8.19 -9.96
N HIS A 18 -8.28 -8.75 -8.91
CA HIS A 18 -8.91 -7.95 -7.86
C HIS A 18 -7.78 -7.30 -7.06
N PRO A 19 -7.51 -5.99 -7.24
CA PRO A 19 -6.40 -5.31 -6.57
C PRO A 19 -6.46 -5.44 -5.04
N ASP A 20 -7.66 -5.63 -4.51
CA ASP A 20 -7.93 -5.84 -3.08
C ASP A 20 -7.30 -7.13 -2.52
N ALA A 21 -7.24 -8.19 -3.32
CA ALA A 21 -6.74 -9.49 -2.89
C ALA A 21 -5.21 -9.48 -2.73
N GLU A 22 -4.51 -8.84 -3.67
CA GLU A 22 -3.06 -8.68 -3.62
C GLU A 22 -2.64 -7.76 -2.47
N HIS A 23 -3.35 -6.64 -2.29
CA HIS A 23 -3.10 -5.73 -1.18
C HIS A 23 -3.21 -6.43 0.19
N ARG A 24 -4.29 -7.20 0.37
CA ARG A 24 -4.51 -7.97 1.60
C ARG A 24 -3.42 -9.02 1.82
N ARG A 25 -2.99 -9.71 0.77
CA ARG A 25 -1.93 -10.73 0.85
C ARG A 25 -0.59 -10.13 1.25
N SER A 26 -0.21 -9.01 0.65
CA SER A 26 1.01 -8.28 1.02
C SER A 26 0.96 -7.84 2.47
N PHE A 27 -0.18 -7.28 2.92
CA PHE A 27 -0.36 -6.86 4.30
C PHE A 27 -0.15 -8.00 5.31
N PHE A 28 -0.78 -9.16 5.08
CA PHE A 28 -0.60 -10.33 5.95
C PHE A 28 0.82 -10.87 5.92
N THR A 29 1.45 -10.94 4.74
CA THR A 29 2.84 -11.41 4.58
C THR A 29 3.80 -10.57 5.41
N VAL A 30 3.56 -9.26 5.41
CA VAL A 30 4.39 -8.27 6.11
C VAL A 30 4.19 -8.39 7.63
N ARG A 31 2.97 -8.68 8.14
CA ARG A 31 2.74 -8.98 9.58
C ARG A 31 3.35 -10.30 10.03
N TRP A 32 3.29 -11.33 9.18
CA TRP A 32 3.96 -12.60 9.46
C TRP A 32 5.47 -12.44 9.59
N LEU A 33 6.08 -11.56 8.79
CA LEU A 33 7.49 -11.24 8.92
C LEU A 33 7.82 -10.56 10.26
N LEU A 34 6.97 -9.64 10.75
CA LEU A 34 7.11 -9.07 12.10
C LEU A 34 7.00 -10.14 13.20
N ILE A 35 6.06 -11.07 13.09
CA ILE A 35 5.91 -12.19 14.04
C ILE A 35 7.18 -13.04 14.08
N ILE A 36 7.69 -13.42 12.91
CA ILE A 36 8.89 -14.26 12.79
C ILE A 36 10.09 -13.52 13.39
N LEU A 37 10.24 -12.23 13.09
CA LEU A 37 11.34 -11.43 13.61
C LEU A 37 11.25 -11.26 15.13
N ALA A 38 10.08 -10.92 15.67
CA ALA A 38 9.87 -10.84 17.10
C ALA A 38 10.18 -12.18 17.78
N SER A 39 9.70 -13.29 17.22
CA SER A 39 9.96 -14.64 17.73
C SER A 39 11.45 -14.97 17.70
N TYR A 40 12.13 -14.67 16.60
CA TYR A 40 13.57 -14.87 16.46
C TYR A 40 14.34 -14.13 17.56
N LEU A 41 14.06 -12.84 17.74
CA LEU A 41 14.73 -12.03 18.76
C LEU A 41 14.56 -12.57 20.17
N THR A 42 13.42 -13.20 20.43
CA THR A 42 13.10 -13.70 21.76
C THR A 42 13.78 -15.01 22.08
N VAL A 43 14.09 -15.80 21.04
CA VAL A 43 14.88 -17.02 21.17
C VAL A 43 16.36 -16.69 21.35
N PHE A 44 16.87 -15.64 20.70
CA PHE A 44 18.27 -15.25 20.71
C PHE A 44 18.63 -14.17 21.74
N ALA A 45 17.67 -13.65 22.50
CA ALA A 45 17.95 -12.80 23.64
C ALA A 45 18.56 -13.67 24.76
N GLU A 46 19.89 -13.63 24.93
CA GLU A 46 20.64 -14.55 25.79
C GLU A 46 20.30 -14.50 27.30
N ASP A 47 19.48 -13.57 27.77
CA ASP A 47 18.93 -13.63 29.13
C ASP A 47 17.69 -12.72 29.24
N PRO A 48 16.50 -13.17 28.79
CA PRO A 48 15.30 -12.34 28.79
C PRO A 48 14.72 -12.33 30.21
N ALA A 49 15.41 -11.66 31.14
CA ALA A 49 14.97 -11.45 32.52
C ALA A 49 14.48 -12.74 33.22
N GLY A 50 15.33 -13.78 33.26
CA GLY A 50 15.03 -15.04 33.96
C GLY A 50 13.85 -15.84 33.38
N ALA A 51 13.54 -16.98 34.01
CA ALA A 51 12.51 -17.91 33.53
C ALA A 51 11.11 -17.29 33.33
N GLY A 52 10.84 -16.12 33.94
CA GLY A 52 9.56 -15.41 33.79
C GLY A 52 9.40 -14.66 32.46
N GLY A 53 10.45 -13.99 31.97
CA GLY A 53 10.34 -13.12 30.79
C GLY A 53 10.03 -13.88 29.50
N PHE A 54 10.60 -15.07 29.35
CA PHE A 54 10.37 -15.93 28.19
C PHE A 54 8.87 -16.27 27.99
N HIS A 55 8.15 -16.63 29.06
CA HIS A 55 6.73 -16.97 28.96
C HIS A 55 5.86 -15.78 28.56
N PHE A 56 6.18 -14.58 29.04
CA PHE A 56 5.43 -13.38 28.67
C PHE A 56 5.62 -13.02 27.21
N VAL A 57 6.84 -13.12 26.68
CA VAL A 57 7.05 -12.80 25.26
C VAL A 57 6.47 -13.88 24.34
N LEU A 58 6.54 -15.15 24.74
CA LEU A 58 5.83 -16.21 24.02
C LEU A 58 4.32 -15.96 24.01
N ALA A 59 3.75 -15.55 25.15
CA ALA A 59 2.34 -15.22 25.25
C ALA A 59 1.96 -13.99 24.38
N SER A 60 2.81 -12.97 24.31
CA SER A 60 2.55 -11.80 23.46
C SER A 60 2.64 -12.15 21.96
N ALA A 61 3.62 -12.95 21.56
CA ALA A 61 3.74 -13.45 20.19
C ALA A 61 2.54 -14.33 19.80
N ALA A 62 2.08 -15.20 20.71
CA ALA A 62 0.88 -16.01 20.51
C ALA A 62 -0.38 -15.15 20.37
N LEU A 63 -0.56 -14.15 21.24
CA LEU A 63 -1.69 -13.22 21.18
C LEU A 63 -1.69 -12.42 19.86
N PHE A 64 -0.51 -11.99 19.41
CA PHE A 64 -0.38 -11.26 18.14
C PHE A 64 -0.64 -12.16 16.93
N THR A 65 -0.24 -13.43 16.99
CA THR A 65 -0.57 -14.44 15.97
C THR A 65 -2.08 -14.69 15.92
N LEU A 66 -2.74 -14.80 17.08
CA LEU A 66 -4.20 -14.90 17.20
C LEU A 66 -4.92 -13.68 16.62
N SER A 67 -4.42 -12.48 16.90
CA SER A 67 -4.90 -11.24 16.29
C SER A 67 -4.81 -11.31 14.76
N ASN A 68 -3.69 -11.75 14.21
CA ASN A 68 -3.52 -11.89 12.76
C ASN A 68 -4.48 -12.92 12.15
N LEU A 69 -4.72 -14.03 12.85
CA LEU A 69 -5.70 -15.04 12.45
C LEU A 69 -7.13 -14.49 12.48
N ALA A 70 -7.48 -13.72 13.50
CA ALA A 70 -8.78 -13.06 13.61
C ALA A 70 -9.01 -12.10 12.43
N PHE A 71 -7.99 -11.35 12.02
CA PHE A 71 -8.07 -10.49 10.84
C PHE A 71 -8.23 -11.26 9.52
N MET A 72 -7.73 -12.49 9.41
CA MET A 72 -7.98 -13.32 8.21
C MET A 72 -9.45 -13.73 8.05
N VAL A 73 -10.19 -13.83 9.16
CA VAL A 73 -11.62 -14.16 9.14
C VAL A 73 -12.48 -12.95 8.76
N VAL A 74 -11.95 -11.72 8.88
CA VAL A 74 -12.69 -10.50 8.56
C VAL A 74 -12.99 -10.43 7.04
N PRO A 75 -14.26 -10.24 6.64
CA PRO A 75 -14.63 -10.11 5.23
C PRO A 75 -13.90 -8.95 4.55
N ALA A 76 -13.48 -9.14 3.29
CA ALA A 76 -12.73 -8.15 2.52
C ALA A 76 -13.42 -6.79 2.42
N ARG A 77 -14.75 -6.73 2.55
CA ARG A 77 -15.56 -5.51 2.51
C ARG A 77 -15.26 -4.52 3.64
N TYR A 78 -14.80 -5.00 4.80
CA TYR A 78 -14.52 -4.16 5.97
C TYR A 78 -13.05 -3.71 6.05
N PHE A 79 -12.16 -4.37 5.31
CA PHE A 79 -10.74 -4.07 5.27
C PHE A 79 -10.37 -2.64 4.77
N PRO A 80 -11.08 -2.05 3.78
CA PRO A 80 -10.78 -0.69 3.32
C PRO A 80 -11.27 0.40 4.29
N LEU A 81 -12.04 0.08 5.33
CA LEU A 81 -12.51 1.08 6.29
C LEU A 81 -11.33 1.67 7.06
N LYS A 82 -11.25 3.00 7.09
CA LYS A 82 -10.19 3.76 7.80
C LYS A 82 -10.04 3.31 9.25
N SER A 83 -11.15 3.06 9.94
CA SER A 83 -11.15 2.61 11.33
C SER A 83 -10.52 1.23 11.51
N CYS A 84 -10.74 0.29 10.57
CA CYS A 84 -10.13 -1.04 10.62
C CYS A 84 -8.61 -0.94 10.41
N GLN A 85 -8.18 -0.17 9.42
CA GLN A 85 -6.76 0.05 9.16
C GLN A 85 -6.06 0.75 10.33
N LEU A 86 -6.71 1.74 10.95
CA LEU A 86 -6.19 2.42 12.13
C LEU A 86 -6.06 1.47 13.32
N ALA A 87 -7.09 0.65 13.58
CA ALA A 87 -7.07 -0.33 14.67
C ALA A 87 -5.92 -1.34 14.49
N ILE A 88 -5.69 -1.82 13.27
CA ILE A 88 -4.58 -2.73 12.98
C ILE A 88 -3.23 -2.03 13.20
N ALA A 89 -3.05 -0.82 12.68
CA ALA A 89 -1.82 -0.06 12.86
C ALA A 89 -1.51 0.21 14.34
N ILE A 90 -2.53 0.58 15.13
CA ILE A 90 -2.39 0.76 16.58
C ILE A 90 -1.99 -0.57 17.24
N THR A 91 -2.61 -1.68 16.85
CA THR A 91 -2.28 -3.01 17.40
C THR A 91 -0.83 -3.39 17.11
N ASP A 92 -0.34 -3.14 15.89
CA ASP A 92 1.04 -3.40 15.50
C ASP A 92 2.03 -2.53 16.27
N VAL A 93 1.73 -1.23 16.43
CA VAL A 93 2.55 -0.30 17.22
C VAL A 93 2.62 -0.72 18.68
N VAL A 94 1.48 -1.06 19.29
CA VAL A 94 1.42 -1.53 20.67
C VAL A 94 2.20 -2.84 20.84
N PHE A 95 2.11 -3.75 19.87
CA PHE A 95 2.86 -5.01 19.91
C PHE A 95 4.38 -4.79 19.81
N VAL A 96 4.83 -3.98 18.85
CA VAL A 96 6.24 -3.62 18.68
C VAL A 96 6.76 -2.93 19.94
N TRP A 97 5.98 -2.00 20.49
CA TRP A 97 6.30 -1.31 21.73
C TRP A 97 6.44 -2.28 22.92
N LEU A 98 5.47 -3.18 23.10
CA LEU A 98 5.47 -4.17 24.17
C LEU A 98 6.67 -5.13 24.04
N THR A 99 6.96 -5.57 22.82
CA THR A 99 8.08 -6.47 22.52
C THR A 99 9.42 -5.80 22.84
N LEU A 100 9.60 -4.54 22.42
CA LEU A 100 10.79 -3.75 22.74
C LEU A 100 10.94 -3.49 24.25
N TYR A 101 9.83 -3.18 24.93
CA TYR A 101 9.82 -2.96 26.37
C TYR A 101 10.27 -4.22 27.13
N TRP A 102 9.79 -5.39 26.72
CA TRP A 102 10.08 -6.66 27.38
C TRP A 102 11.45 -7.24 27.06
N ILE A 103 11.98 -6.99 25.84
CA ILE A 103 13.35 -7.38 25.48
C ILE A 103 14.40 -6.66 26.36
N ARG A 104 14.01 -5.58 27.05
CA ARG A 104 14.69 -4.98 28.20
C ARG A 104 16.22 -5.11 28.17
N VAL A 105 16.85 -4.42 27.22
CA VAL A 105 18.30 -4.18 27.28
C VAL A 105 18.57 -3.35 28.54
N PRO A 106 19.52 -3.70 29.42
CA PRO A 106 19.64 -3.13 30.77
C PRO A 106 20.11 -1.67 30.82
N GLU A 107 20.41 -1.06 29.67
CA GLU A 107 20.97 0.29 29.56
C GLU A 107 19.83 1.33 29.42
N HIS A 108 19.57 2.04 30.53
CA HIS A 108 18.36 2.83 30.79
C HIS A 108 18.06 4.06 29.90
N TYR A 109 18.72 4.21 28.74
CA TYR A 109 18.50 5.38 27.85
C TYR A 109 18.30 5.05 26.37
N LEU A 110 18.73 3.87 25.90
CA LEU A 110 18.69 3.50 24.48
C LEU A 110 17.26 3.22 23.99
N HIS A 111 16.41 2.66 24.84
CA HIS A 111 15.02 2.35 24.53
C HIS A 111 14.18 3.62 24.27
N VAL A 112 14.44 4.71 25.00
CA VAL A 112 13.78 6.01 24.77
C VAL A 112 14.16 6.57 23.41
N ALA A 113 15.45 6.51 23.05
CA ALA A 113 15.92 6.95 21.73
C ALA A 113 15.24 6.15 20.61
N PHE A 114 15.23 4.81 20.69
CA PHE A 114 14.56 3.96 19.71
C PHE A 114 13.05 4.24 19.62
N MET A 115 12.37 4.45 20.75
CA MET A 115 10.97 4.87 20.78
C MET A 115 10.76 6.21 20.09
N LEU A 116 11.63 7.18 20.32
CA LEU A 116 11.55 8.50 19.71
C LEU A 116 11.75 8.41 18.19
N VAL A 117 12.73 7.64 17.72
CA VAL A 117 12.93 7.44 16.27
C VAL A 117 11.75 6.69 15.65
N PHE A 118 11.18 5.70 16.35
CA PHE A 118 10.00 4.97 15.87
C PHE A 118 8.78 5.89 15.77
N LEU A 119 8.57 6.73 16.78
CA LEU A 119 7.50 7.72 16.80
C LEU A 119 7.71 8.78 15.71
N LEU A 120 8.94 9.23 15.49
CA LEU A 120 9.29 10.12 14.37
C LEU A 120 8.99 9.46 13.02
N ALA A 121 9.34 8.17 12.86
CA ALA A 121 9.08 7.40 11.65
C ALA A 121 7.57 7.29 11.36
N VAL A 122 6.76 7.08 12.40
CA VAL A 122 5.29 7.04 12.30
C VAL A 122 4.71 8.40 11.93
N ILE A 123 5.24 9.50 12.48
CA ILE A 123 4.72 10.85 12.23
C ILE A 123 5.13 11.37 10.84
N TRP A 124 6.41 11.26 10.49
CA TRP A 124 6.95 11.95 9.32
C TRP A 124 6.77 11.19 8.00
N ARG A 125 6.47 9.88 8.03
CA ARG A 125 6.18 9.05 6.83
C ARG A 125 7.09 9.31 5.61
N ASP A 126 8.34 9.74 5.82
CA ASP A 126 9.35 9.88 4.77
C ASP A 126 10.53 8.94 5.06
N ILE A 127 10.78 8.01 4.14
CA ILE A 127 11.82 6.99 4.26
C ILE A 127 13.20 7.62 4.36
N ARG A 128 13.38 8.79 3.73
CA ARG A 128 14.64 9.55 3.77
C ARG A 128 14.94 10.01 5.18
N VAL A 129 13.95 10.48 5.91
CA VAL A 129 14.10 10.98 7.28
C VAL A 129 14.49 9.85 8.22
N VAL A 130 13.88 8.66 8.05
CA VAL A 130 14.20 7.53 8.93
C VAL A 130 15.58 6.95 8.62
N LEU A 131 15.94 6.84 7.35
CA LEU A 131 17.31 6.46 6.96
C LEU A 131 18.34 7.44 7.53
N PHE A 132 18.05 8.74 7.45
CA PHE A 132 18.92 9.79 7.99
C PHE A 132 19.02 9.73 9.51
N SER A 133 17.91 9.45 10.21
CA SER A 133 17.91 9.30 11.67
C SER A 133 18.69 8.06 12.12
N LEU A 134 18.60 6.96 11.38
CA LEU A 134 19.33 5.74 11.70
C LEU A 134 20.83 5.93 11.47
N PHE A 135 21.18 6.55 10.35
CA PHE A 135 22.55 6.95 10.07
C PHE A 135 23.09 7.89 11.16
N ALA A 136 22.30 8.90 11.55
CA ALA A 136 22.68 9.82 12.61
C ALA A 136 22.87 9.11 13.96
N VAL A 137 21.96 8.22 14.36
CA VAL A 137 22.10 7.44 15.61
C VAL A 137 23.32 6.51 15.56
N SER A 138 23.59 5.87 14.41
CA SER A 138 24.78 5.03 14.22
C SER A 138 26.07 5.83 14.30
N VAL A 139 26.13 7.00 13.67
CA VAL A 139 27.30 7.90 13.72
C VAL A 139 27.49 8.46 15.12
N LEU A 140 26.40 8.89 15.78
CA LEU A 140 26.43 9.43 17.13
C LEU A 140 26.91 8.38 18.13
N TYR A 141 26.43 7.14 18.03
CA TYR A 141 26.91 6.02 18.84
C TYR A 141 28.40 5.73 18.59
N GLY A 142 28.82 5.68 17.32
CA GLY A 142 30.23 5.49 16.96
C GLY A 142 31.13 6.61 17.50
N ALA A 143 30.67 7.85 17.44
CA ALA A 143 31.37 9.00 17.99
C ALA A 143 31.48 8.91 19.52
N PHE A 144 30.39 8.64 20.24
CA PHE A 144 30.42 8.48 21.70
C PHE A 144 31.39 7.37 22.14
N ARG A 145 31.45 6.27 21.39
CA ARG A 145 32.42 5.20 21.62
C ARG A 145 33.85 5.67 21.39
N SER A 146 34.12 6.35 20.28
CA SER A 146 35.47 6.79 19.91
C SER A 146 36.01 7.89 20.81
N PHE A 147 35.15 8.77 21.32
CA PHE A 147 35.55 9.87 22.19
C PHE A 147 35.77 9.45 23.64
N GLY A 148 35.45 8.20 24.01
CA GLY A 148 35.80 7.64 25.32
C GLY A 148 35.40 8.55 26.47
N LEU A 149 34.18 9.09 26.44
CA LEU A 149 33.63 9.91 27.53
C LEU A 149 33.49 9.02 28.76
N ALA A 150 34.58 8.90 29.52
CA ALA A 150 34.80 8.02 30.66
C ALA A 150 33.85 8.25 31.85
N LEU A 151 32.85 9.13 31.73
CA LEU A 151 31.79 9.30 32.72
C LEU A 151 30.65 8.28 32.59
N PHE A 152 30.54 7.59 31.47
CA PHE A 152 29.53 6.56 31.27
C PHE A 152 30.23 5.26 30.86
N ALA A 153 30.46 4.38 31.83
CA ALA A 153 30.91 3.02 31.60
C ALA A 153 29.79 2.22 30.92
N PHE A 154 29.61 2.45 29.62
CA PHE A 154 28.79 1.60 28.76
C PHE A 154 29.59 0.33 28.52
N ASP A 155 29.17 -0.79 29.12
CA ASP A 155 29.69 -2.11 28.73
C ASP A 155 28.91 -2.52 27.48
N PRO A 156 29.44 -2.32 26.26
CA PRO A 156 28.62 -2.34 25.08
C PRO A 156 28.56 -3.78 24.56
N ASP A 157 27.47 -4.47 24.85
CA ASP A 157 27.05 -5.65 24.08
C ASP A 157 26.67 -5.19 22.66
N ILE A 158 27.69 -5.09 21.80
CA ILE A 158 27.57 -4.71 20.38
C ILE A 158 26.48 -5.53 19.69
N GLU A 159 26.38 -6.81 20.06
CA GLU A 159 25.39 -7.75 19.55
C GLU A 159 23.95 -7.31 19.85
N ARG A 160 23.67 -6.82 21.06
CA ARG A 160 22.34 -6.33 21.46
C ARG A 160 21.97 -5.02 20.76
N PHE A 161 22.94 -4.11 20.59
CA PHE A 161 22.73 -2.87 19.83
C PHE A 161 22.44 -3.16 18.35
N LEU A 162 23.22 -4.05 17.72
CA LEU A 162 23.03 -4.44 16.33
C LEU A 162 21.66 -5.08 16.12
N THR A 163 21.24 -5.91 17.08
CA THR A 163 19.96 -6.61 17.09
C THR A 163 18.77 -5.64 17.21
N LEU A 164 18.84 -4.66 18.11
CA LEU A 164 17.84 -3.59 18.22
C LEU A 164 17.79 -2.72 16.97
N SER A 165 18.95 -2.37 16.41
CA SER A 165 19.04 -1.60 15.17
C SER A 165 18.44 -2.36 13.99
N LEU A 166 18.73 -3.67 13.86
CA LEU A 166 18.13 -4.53 12.85
C LEU A 166 16.60 -4.58 13.00
N PHE A 167 16.10 -4.79 14.22
CA PHE A 167 14.66 -4.81 14.48
C PHE A 167 14.00 -3.49 14.11
N PHE A 168 14.63 -2.40 14.49
CA PHE A 168 14.16 -1.07 14.18
C PHE A 168 14.12 -0.81 12.67
N ILE A 169 15.18 -1.17 11.95
CA ILE A 169 15.22 -1.08 10.48
C ILE A 169 14.08 -1.89 9.88
N VAL A 170 13.83 -3.11 10.34
CA VAL A 170 12.76 -3.96 9.79
C VAL A 170 11.38 -3.42 10.14
N ALA A 171 11.16 -2.94 11.37
CA ALA A 171 9.88 -2.36 11.79
C ALA A 171 9.56 -1.06 11.03
N VAL A 172 10.57 -0.22 10.81
CA VAL A 172 10.47 0.97 9.96
C VAL A 172 10.18 0.58 8.52
N PHE A 173 10.97 -0.34 7.97
CA PHE A 173 10.82 -0.80 6.60
C PHE A 173 9.43 -1.39 6.37
N TYR A 174 8.91 -2.16 7.33
CA TYR A 174 7.54 -2.64 7.37
C TYR A 174 6.51 -1.51 7.27
N LEU A 175 6.64 -0.48 8.11
CA LEU A 175 5.69 0.63 8.16
C LEU A 175 5.65 1.38 6.83
N PHE A 176 6.83 1.58 6.22
CA PHE A 176 6.97 2.21 4.91
C PHE A 176 6.43 1.37 3.77
N LEU A 177 6.79 0.08 3.73
CA LEU A 177 6.35 -0.81 2.66
C LEU A 177 4.82 -0.93 2.66
N SER A 178 4.20 -1.01 3.85
CA SER A 178 2.75 -1.06 3.95
C SER A 178 2.08 0.22 3.42
N ASP A 179 2.64 1.41 3.64
CA ASP A 179 2.04 2.67 3.16
C ASP A 179 2.29 2.87 1.66
N ARG A 180 3.48 2.49 1.16
CA ARG A 180 3.80 2.51 -0.28
C ARG A 180 2.91 1.56 -1.07
N LEU A 181 2.72 0.33 -0.59
CA LEU A 181 1.81 -0.62 -1.23
C LEU A 181 0.36 -0.13 -1.27
N LYS A 182 -0.08 0.70 -0.29
CA LYS A 182 -1.40 1.35 -0.34
C LYS A 182 -1.44 2.42 -1.43
N GLN A 183 -0.43 3.27 -1.51
CA GLN A 183 -0.35 4.32 -2.53
C GLN A 183 -0.29 3.73 -3.93
N ASP A 184 0.52 2.69 -4.14
CA ASP A 184 0.65 2.04 -5.45
C ASP A 184 -0.64 1.35 -5.87
N ALA A 185 -1.37 0.73 -4.93
CA ALA A 185 -2.70 0.17 -5.21
C ALA A 185 -3.70 1.24 -5.62
N LEU A 186 -3.71 2.40 -4.94
CA LEU A 186 -4.56 3.54 -5.30
C LEU A 186 -4.19 4.10 -6.69
N LEU A 187 -2.91 4.33 -6.96
CA LEU A 187 -2.45 4.80 -8.26
C LEU A 187 -2.80 3.82 -9.38
N THR A 188 -2.59 2.53 -9.14
CA THR A 188 -2.96 1.48 -10.10
C THR A 188 -4.47 1.47 -10.36
N SER A 189 -5.29 1.67 -9.34
CA SER A 189 -6.75 1.75 -9.52
C SER A 189 -7.15 2.93 -10.42
N ILE A 190 -6.58 4.11 -10.20
CA ILE A 190 -6.83 5.31 -11.01
C ILE A 190 -6.37 5.09 -12.46
N VAL A 191 -5.14 4.60 -12.64
CA VAL A 191 -4.58 4.31 -13.97
C VAL A 191 -5.41 3.25 -14.71
N SER A 192 -5.93 2.25 -13.99
CA SER A 192 -6.79 1.22 -14.59
C SER A 192 -8.12 1.78 -15.07
N GLU A 193 -8.68 2.76 -14.33
CA GLU A 193 -9.93 3.42 -14.71
C GLU A 193 -9.73 4.34 -15.91
N GLU A 194 -8.64 5.10 -15.96
CA GLU A 194 -8.29 5.92 -17.12
C GLU A 194 -8.03 5.07 -18.36
N ARG A 195 -7.31 3.94 -18.22
CA ARG A 195 -7.10 3.00 -19.31
C ARG A 195 -8.42 2.46 -19.86
N ARG A 196 -9.36 2.10 -18.98
CA ARG A 196 -10.69 1.65 -19.38
C ARG A 196 -11.45 2.73 -20.16
N ARG A 197 -11.38 3.99 -19.73
CA ARG A 197 -12.00 5.12 -20.45
C ARG A 197 -11.38 5.32 -21.83
N ALA A 198 -10.05 5.22 -21.94
CA ALA A 198 -9.35 5.33 -23.22
C ALA A 198 -9.69 4.18 -24.18
N GLU A 199 -9.83 2.95 -23.66
CA GLU A 199 -10.20 1.78 -24.46
C GLU A 199 -11.62 1.90 -25.04
N VAL A 200 -12.59 2.34 -24.23
CA VAL A 200 -13.96 2.64 -24.71
C VAL A 200 -13.94 3.73 -25.79
N MET A 201 -13.12 4.77 -25.61
CA MET A 201 -13.01 5.84 -26.61
C MET A 201 -12.38 5.37 -27.93
N LEU A 202 -11.40 4.47 -27.87
CA LEU A 202 -10.81 3.83 -29.05
C LEU A 202 -11.82 2.93 -29.77
N GLU A 203 -12.64 2.18 -29.04
CA GLU A 203 -13.69 1.33 -29.61
C GLU A 203 -14.76 2.17 -30.32
N ILE A 204 -15.18 3.29 -29.72
CA ILE A 204 -16.07 4.26 -30.36
C ILE A 204 -15.42 4.81 -31.63
N THR A 205 -14.18 5.27 -31.56
CA THR A 205 -13.46 5.83 -32.73
C THR A 205 -13.34 4.82 -33.86
N ARG A 206 -13.02 3.56 -33.53
CA ARG A 206 -12.94 2.47 -34.50
C ARG A 206 -14.30 2.17 -35.15
N SER A 207 -15.36 2.18 -34.35
CA SER A 207 -16.74 2.00 -34.85
C SER A 207 -17.12 3.11 -35.82
N ILE A 208 -16.79 4.37 -35.49
CA ILE A 208 -16.99 5.55 -36.35
C ILE A 208 -16.21 5.43 -37.66
N SER A 209 -14.93 5.01 -37.61
CA SER A 209 -14.10 4.89 -38.83
C SER A 209 -14.49 3.72 -39.74
N SER A 210 -15.13 2.68 -39.19
CA SER A 210 -15.46 1.46 -39.93
C SER A 210 -16.82 1.46 -40.63
N SER A 211 -17.74 2.33 -40.24
CA SER A 211 -19.04 2.46 -40.91
C SER A 211 -19.01 3.59 -41.94
N LEU A 212 -19.44 3.28 -43.16
CA LEU A 212 -19.56 4.25 -44.25
C LEU A 212 -20.95 4.93 -44.26
N GLN A 213 -21.82 4.59 -43.30
CA GLN A 213 -23.18 5.14 -43.18
C GLN A 213 -23.24 6.13 -42.02
N THR A 214 -23.19 7.42 -42.37
CA THR A 214 -23.11 8.54 -41.42
C THR A 214 -24.24 8.57 -40.40
N HIS A 215 -25.44 8.09 -40.73
CA HIS A 215 -26.61 8.14 -39.84
C HIS A 215 -26.53 7.14 -38.69
N GLU A 216 -26.19 5.88 -38.97
CA GLU A 216 -26.08 4.82 -37.96
C GLU A 216 -24.95 5.12 -36.95
N ILE A 217 -23.83 5.67 -37.44
CA ILE A 217 -22.70 6.06 -36.58
C ILE A 217 -23.12 7.15 -35.61
N LEU A 218 -23.74 8.22 -36.09
CA LEU A 218 -24.12 9.34 -35.24
C LEU A 218 -25.12 8.89 -34.14
N TYR A 219 -25.99 7.94 -34.44
CA TYR A 219 -26.88 7.32 -33.45
C TYR A 219 -26.12 6.49 -32.42
N LEU A 220 -25.19 5.64 -32.87
CA LEU A 220 -24.33 4.85 -31.99
C LEU A 220 -23.50 5.73 -31.05
N ILE A 221 -22.90 6.81 -31.57
CA ILE A 221 -22.13 7.79 -30.78
C ILE A 221 -23.02 8.41 -29.70
N VAL A 222 -24.18 8.95 -30.07
CA VAL A 222 -25.09 9.62 -29.13
C VAL A 222 -25.52 8.68 -28.02
N THR A 223 -25.84 7.43 -28.36
CA THR A 223 -26.29 6.42 -27.40
C THR A 223 -25.16 6.07 -26.42
N ARG A 224 -23.94 5.79 -26.92
CA ARG A 224 -22.79 5.47 -26.07
C ARG A 224 -22.34 6.63 -25.20
N LEU A 225 -22.40 7.86 -25.71
CA LEU A 225 -22.11 9.05 -24.88
C LEU A 225 -23.17 9.24 -23.80
N CYS A 226 -24.45 9.00 -24.11
CA CYS A 226 -25.54 9.09 -23.13
C CYS A 226 -25.33 8.08 -21.99
N GLU A 227 -24.95 6.83 -22.32
CA GLU A 227 -24.61 5.78 -21.35
C GLU A 227 -23.36 6.16 -20.53
N LEU A 228 -22.29 6.64 -21.19
CA LEU A 228 -21.01 6.95 -20.54
C LEU A 228 -21.12 8.08 -19.52
N PHE A 229 -21.91 9.12 -19.81
CA PHE A 229 -22.07 10.29 -18.95
C PHE A 229 -23.26 10.20 -18.00
N GLU A 230 -23.98 9.08 -17.99
CA GLU A 230 -25.24 8.90 -17.24
C GLU A 230 -26.24 10.06 -17.50
N ALA A 231 -26.21 10.60 -18.72
CA ALA A 231 -27.03 11.74 -19.08
C ALA A 231 -28.46 11.29 -19.37
N ARG A 232 -29.45 12.11 -19.01
CA ARG A 232 -30.86 11.84 -19.35
C ARG A 232 -31.11 11.91 -20.86
N GLN A 233 -30.40 12.80 -21.55
CA GLN A 233 -30.62 13.12 -22.95
C GLN A 233 -29.32 13.59 -23.61
N CYS A 234 -28.99 13.00 -24.75
CA CYS A 234 -27.92 13.44 -25.64
C CYS A 234 -28.46 13.61 -27.06
N SER A 235 -27.93 14.59 -27.79
CA SER A 235 -28.24 14.84 -29.20
C SER A 235 -27.06 15.44 -29.93
N ILE A 236 -26.98 15.19 -31.24
CA ILE A 236 -26.01 15.86 -32.13
C ILE A 236 -26.74 16.92 -32.93
N VAL A 237 -26.20 18.14 -32.89
CA VAL A 237 -26.78 19.31 -33.57
C VAL A 237 -25.83 19.78 -34.66
N ARG A 238 -26.35 19.92 -35.88
CA ARG A 238 -25.63 20.50 -37.01
C ARG A 238 -25.94 21.99 -37.10
N LEU A 239 -24.90 22.80 -37.09
CA LEU A 239 -24.98 24.24 -37.32
C LEU A 239 -24.78 24.53 -38.81
N ASP A 240 -25.73 25.24 -39.42
CA ASP A 240 -25.56 25.76 -40.77
C ASP A 240 -24.93 27.17 -40.70
N PRO A 241 -23.70 27.35 -41.20
CA PRO A 241 -22.99 28.63 -41.10
C PRO A 241 -23.65 29.74 -41.92
N LYS A 242 -24.42 29.41 -42.96
CA LYS A 242 -25.05 30.41 -43.83
C LYS A 242 -26.29 31.01 -43.20
N THR A 243 -27.12 30.15 -42.62
CA THR A 243 -28.40 30.55 -42.03
C THR A 243 -28.29 30.84 -40.53
N ARG A 244 -27.17 30.46 -39.89
CA ARG A 244 -26.97 30.47 -38.43
C ARG A 244 -28.05 29.69 -37.68
N THR A 245 -28.67 28.71 -38.33
CA THR A 245 -29.68 27.85 -37.73
C THR A 245 -29.05 26.54 -37.26
N ALA A 246 -29.61 25.99 -36.18
CA ALA A 246 -29.16 24.75 -35.57
C ALA A 246 -30.23 23.67 -35.81
N PHE A 247 -29.85 22.57 -36.45
CA PHE A 247 -30.74 21.44 -36.71
C PHE A 247 -30.30 20.24 -35.88
N VAL A 248 -31.21 19.70 -35.08
CA VAL A 248 -30.96 18.44 -34.37
C VAL A 248 -30.93 17.33 -35.40
N MET A 249 -29.78 16.67 -35.53
CA MET A 249 -29.62 15.59 -36.51
C MET A 249 -30.12 14.26 -35.94
N ILE A 250 -29.76 13.96 -34.68
CA ILE A 250 -30.07 12.70 -34.00
C ILE A 250 -30.25 12.95 -32.50
N LYS A 251 -31.17 12.22 -31.88
CA LYS A 251 -31.40 12.18 -30.43
C LYS A 251 -31.27 10.74 -29.93
N ALA A 252 -30.80 10.54 -28.70
CA ALA A 252 -30.58 9.19 -28.15
C ALA A 252 -31.85 8.31 -28.08
N TRP A 253 -33.04 8.93 -28.00
CA TRP A 253 -34.31 8.24 -27.76
C TRP A 253 -35.20 8.09 -29.00
N GLU A 254 -34.78 8.62 -30.16
CA GLU A 254 -35.48 8.49 -31.45
C GLU A 254 -34.56 7.72 -32.42
N PRO A 255 -34.76 6.39 -32.58
CA PRO A 255 -33.99 5.57 -33.51
C PRO A 255 -34.29 5.88 -34.98
#